data_AF-A0A9W7DF02-F1
#
_entry.id   AF-A0A9W7DF02-F1
#
_cell.length_a   1.000
_cell.length_b   1.000
_cell.length_c   1.000
_cell.angle_alpha   90.00
_cell.angle_beta   90.00
_cell.angle_gamma   90.00
#
_symmetry.space_group_name_H-M   'P 1'
#
loop_
_entity.id
_entity.type
_entity.pdbx_description
1 polymer ?
#
loop_
_entity_poly.entity_id
_entity_poly.type
_entity_poly.pdbx_seq_one_letter_code
_entity_poly.pdbx_strand_id
1 'polypeptide(L)'
;MNNDGIVVKYENLEYKEAIMHAYHVLSLYGRTKKHLQKLFPDPSDSEIEWLRLRTKMHEMIIAQHLRFTLVVLQQAETTDTVPEPIGRGIVEEAANGAKEEEKPVAAS
;
A
#
# COMPACT_ATOMS: atom_id res chain seq x y z
N MET A 1 -2.91 8.85 19.53
CA MET A 1 -4.05 9.64 20.09
C MET A 1 -4.80 8.80 21.11
N ASN A 2 -5.65 9.40 21.95
CA ASN A 2 -6.62 8.61 22.73
C ASN A 2 -7.86 8.30 21.87
N ASN A 3 -8.79 7.50 22.40
CA ASN A 3 -10.01 7.12 21.69
C ASN A 3 -11.06 8.25 21.60
N ASP A 4 -10.80 9.41 22.20
CA ASP A 4 -11.63 10.63 22.09
C ASP A 4 -11.13 11.56 20.97
N GLY A 5 -10.03 11.21 20.28
CA GLY A 5 -9.46 12.00 19.19
C GLY A 5 -8.43 13.03 19.64
N ILE A 6 -8.00 12.99 20.90
CA ILE A 6 -6.98 13.88 21.45
C ILE A 6 -5.59 13.35 21.04
N VAL A 7 -4.84 14.17 20.31
CA VAL A 7 -3.47 13.87 19.91
C VAL A 7 -2.54 14.02 21.13
N VAL A 8 -2.10 12.87 21.68
CA VAL A 8 -1.21 12.81 22.85
C VAL A 8 0.27 13.01 22.47
N LYS A 9 0.68 12.45 21.33
CA LYS A 9 2.03 12.51 20.78
C LYS A 9 1.94 12.51 19.26
N TYR A 10 2.79 13.29 18.60
CA TYR A 10 2.96 13.35 17.15
C TYR A 10 4.43 13.61 16.82
N GLU A 11 4.91 13.01 15.72
CA GLU A 11 6.27 13.14 15.21
C GLU A 11 6.19 13.13 13.68
N ASN A 12 7.11 13.80 12.98
CA ASN A 12 7.24 13.79 11.52
C ASN A 12 6.01 14.29 10.72
N LEU A 13 5.11 15.07 11.34
CA LEU A 13 4.00 15.76 10.69
C LEU A 13 3.61 17.03 11.46
N GLU A 14 2.88 17.95 10.83
CA GLU A 14 2.40 19.15 11.51
C GLU A 14 1.26 18.83 12.48
N TYR A 15 1.17 19.56 13.60
CA TYR A 15 0.11 19.31 14.60
C TYR A 15 -1.32 19.41 14.02
N LYS A 16 -1.54 20.33 13.06
CA LYS A 16 -2.84 20.46 12.38
C LYS A 16 -3.19 19.22 11.56
N GLU A 17 -2.22 18.64 10.88
CA GLU A 17 -2.38 17.38 10.15
C GLU A 17 -2.65 16.23 11.12
N ALA A 18 -1.97 16.21 12.27
CA ALA A 18 -2.18 15.20 13.31
C ALA A 18 -3.64 15.19 13.80
N ILE A 19 -4.21 16.38 14.04
CA ILE A 19 -5.61 16.54 14.44
C ILE A 19 -6.54 16.05 13.32
N MET A 20 -6.26 16.41 12.08
CA MET A 20 -7.06 16.00 10.93
C MET A 20 -7.09 14.47 10.80
N HIS A 21 -5.92 13.82 10.88
CA HIS A 21 -5.83 12.36 10.87
C HIS A 21 -6.57 11.75 12.06
N ALA A 22 -6.41 12.30 13.27
CA ALA A 22 -7.07 11.78 14.46
C ALA A 22 -8.61 11.76 14.31
N TYR A 23 -9.19 12.87 13.85
CA TYR A 23 -10.62 12.99 13.63
C TYR A 23 -11.14 12.00 12.58
N HIS A 24 -10.47 11.90 11.42
CA HIS A 24 -10.92 11.04 10.34
C HIS A 24 -10.71 9.55 10.64
N VAL A 25 -9.62 9.18 11.30
CA VAL A 25 -9.30 7.79 11.64
C VAL A 25 -10.35 7.20 12.59
N LEU A 26 -10.79 7.93 13.61
CA LEU A 26 -11.82 7.43 14.54
C LEU A 26 -13.16 7.22 13.85
N SER A 27 -13.54 8.15 12.96
CA SER A 27 -14.76 8.02 12.14
C SER A 27 -14.68 6.80 11.21
N LEU A 28 -13.53 6.60 10.56
CA LEU A 28 -13.30 5.43 9.71
C LEU A 28 -13.38 4.13 10.51
N TYR A 29 -12.65 4.03 11.62
CA TYR A 29 -12.62 2.84 12.47
C TYR A 29 -14.02 2.45 12.95
N GLY A 30 -14.80 3.44 13.42
CA GLY A 30 -16.17 3.22 13.86
C GLY A 30 -17.10 2.73 12.75
N ARG A 31 -16.92 3.21 11.51
CA ARG A 31 -17.68 2.71 10.35
C ARG A 31 -17.25 1.31 9.94
N THR A 32 -15.95 1.02 9.93
CA THR A 32 -15.41 -0.32 9.63
C THR A 32 -15.95 -1.34 10.63
N LYS A 33 -15.89 -1.04 11.93
CA LYS A 33 -16.40 -1.93 12.98
C LYS A 33 -17.89 -2.23 12.77
N LYS A 34 -18.71 -1.22 12.50
CA LYS A 34 -20.13 -1.42 12.19
C LYS A 34 -20.37 -2.27 10.94
N HIS A 35 -19.48 -2.20 9.95
CA HIS A 35 -19.59 -3.00 8.75
C HIS A 35 -19.15 -4.45 8.99
N LEU A 36 -18.05 -4.66 9.71
CA LEU A 36 -17.58 -5.99 10.11
C LEU A 36 -18.62 -6.72 10.94
N GLN A 37 -19.24 -6.06 11.92
CA GLN A 37 -20.31 -6.66 12.73
C GLN A 37 -21.55 -7.07 11.92
N LYS A 38 -21.79 -6.45 10.75
CA LYS A 38 -22.86 -6.87 9.84
C LYS A 38 -22.50 -8.11 9.03
N LEU A 39 -21.22 -8.27 8.70
CA LEU A 39 -20.72 -9.40 7.93
C LEU A 39 -20.40 -10.62 8.81
N PHE A 40 -19.90 -10.38 10.01
CA PHE A 40 -19.48 -11.35 11.00
C PHE A 40 -20.23 -11.07 12.31
N PRO A 41 -21.38 -11.73 12.54
CA PRO A 41 -22.22 -11.50 13.72
C PRO A 41 -21.57 -11.98 15.02
N ASP A 42 -20.65 -12.96 14.93
CA ASP A 42 -19.87 -13.39 16.09
C ASP A 42 -18.85 -12.30 16.45
N PRO A 43 -18.88 -11.79 17.70
CA PRO A 43 -17.88 -10.84 18.17
C PRO A 43 -16.43 -11.32 18.04
N SER A 44 -16.16 -12.63 18.09
CA SER A 44 -14.80 -13.16 17.92
C SER A 44 -14.23 -12.89 16.53
N ASP A 45 -15.09 -12.86 15.53
CA ASP A 45 -14.71 -12.79 14.11
C ASP A 45 -14.75 -11.36 13.57
N SER A 46 -15.29 -10.42 14.36
CA SER A 46 -15.44 -9.00 13.99
C SER A 46 -14.45 -8.08 14.73
N GLU A 47 -13.51 -8.64 15.49
CA GLU A 47 -12.46 -7.87 16.15
C GLU A 47 -11.43 -7.36 15.13
N ILE A 48 -11.05 -6.09 15.27
CA ILE A 48 -10.07 -5.43 14.40
C ILE A 48 -8.76 -5.37 15.16
N GLU A 49 -7.76 -6.12 14.72
CA GLU A 49 -6.40 -5.96 15.25
C GLU A 49 -5.74 -4.69 14.70
N TRP A 50 -5.80 -4.50 13.38
CA TRP A 50 -5.28 -3.32 12.70
C TRP A 50 -5.98 -3.08 11.37
N LEU A 51 -5.94 -1.81 10.94
CA LEU A 51 -6.42 -1.32 9.66
C LEU A 51 -5.24 -0.73 8.90
N ARG A 52 -4.96 -1.24 7.71
CA ARG A 52 -3.91 -0.73 6.82
C ARG A 52 -4.51 -0.23 5.53
N LEU A 53 -4.24 1.02 5.23
CA LEU A 53 -4.70 1.71 4.03
C LEU A 53 -3.48 2.08 3.22
N ARG A 54 -3.30 1.45 2.06
CA ARG A 54 -2.24 1.78 1.13
C ARG A 54 -2.79 2.68 0.03
N THR A 55 -2.19 3.85 -0.11
CA THR A 55 -2.42 4.77 -1.22
C THR A 55 -1.15 4.88 -2.05
N LYS A 56 -1.21 5.58 -3.18
CA LYS A 56 0.00 5.87 -3.98
C LYS A 56 1.01 6.74 -3.25
N MET A 57 0.56 7.56 -2.30
CA MET A 57 1.43 8.51 -1.59
C MET A 57 1.96 7.91 -0.29
N HIS A 58 1.07 7.30 0.48
CA HIS A 58 1.37 6.82 1.83
C HIS A 58 0.64 5.54 2.13
N GLU A 59 1.22 4.82 3.07
CA GLU A 59 0.58 3.75 3.80
C GLU A 59 0.26 4.22 5.21
N MET A 60 -1.01 4.07 5.59
CA MET A 60 -1.51 4.40 6.92
C MET A 60 -1.85 3.11 7.67
N ILE A 61 -1.26 2.93 8.85
CA ILE A 61 -1.54 1.82 9.75
C ILE A 61 -2.25 2.38 10.99
N ILE A 62 -3.40 1.80 11.32
CA ILE A 62 -4.26 2.19 12.44
C ILE A 62 -4.42 0.96 13.33
N ALA A 63 -4.09 1.09 14.61
CA ALA A 63 -4.33 0.04 15.60
C ALA A 63 -4.93 0.66 16.87
N GLN A 64 -6.00 0.07 17.38
CA GLN A 64 -6.55 0.46 18.68
C GLN A 64 -6.07 -0.52 19.74
N HIS A 65 -5.53 0.01 20.83
CA HIS A 65 -5.12 -0.78 21.97
C HIS A 65 -5.52 -0.07 23.26
N LEU A 66 -6.36 -0.73 24.07
CA LEU A 66 -6.93 -0.18 25.30
C LEU A 66 -7.60 1.19 25.05
N ARG A 67 -7.03 2.26 25.64
CA ARG A 67 -7.55 3.64 25.55
C ARG A 67 -6.88 4.49 24.48
N PHE A 68 -6.01 3.89 23.68
CA PHE A 68 -5.20 4.59 22.69
C PHE A 68 -5.45 4.05 21.29
N THR A 69 -5.35 4.95 20.32
CA THR A 69 -5.25 4.62 18.91
C THR A 69 -3.88 5.07 18.40
N LEU A 70 -3.10 4.11 17.90
CA LEU A 70 -1.86 4.35 17.20
C LEU A 70 -2.17 4.57 15.72
N VAL A 71 -1.61 5.64 15.15
CA VAL A 71 -1.69 5.95 13.73
C VAL A 71 -0.27 6.18 13.23
N VAL A 72 0.13 5.40 12.23
CA VAL A 72 1.44 5.50 11.60
C VAL A 72 1.22 5.83 10.13
N LEU A 73 1.94 6.83 9.64
CA LEU A 73 2.07 7.17 8.22
C LEU A 73 3.48 6.80 7.78
N GLN A 74 3.59 5.94 6.79
CA GLN A 74 4.85 5.58 6.17
C GLN A 74 4.78 5.76 4.66
N GLN A 75 5.93 5.89 4.00
CA GLN A 75 5.97 5.88 2.54
C GLN A 75 5.39 4.56 2.04
N ALA A 76 4.54 4.63 1.02
CA ALA A 76 4.10 3.43 0.34
C ALA A 76 5.30 2.87 -0.42
N GLU A 77 5.69 1.62 -0.14
CA GLU A 77 6.71 0.98 -0.97
C GLU A 77 6.23 1.01 -2.43
N THR A 78 7.01 1.57 -3.34
CA THR A 78 6.76 1.44 -4.77
C THR A 78 7.19 0.04 -5.17
N THR A 79 6.25 -0.90 -5.20
CA THR A 79 6.41 -2.09 -6.04
C THR A 79 6.27 -1.65 -7.51
N ASP A 80 7.22 -0.85 -7.98
CA ASP A 80 7.56 -0.78 -9.41
C ASP A 80 8.35 -2.04 -9.73
N THR A 81 7.73 -3.21 -9.55
CA THR A 81 8.18 -4.41 -10.23
C THR A 81 7.85 -4.16 -11.69
N VAL A 82 8.82 -3.66 -12.44
CA VAL A 82 8.85 -3.87 -13.89
C VAL A 82 8.61 -5.36 -14.06
N PRO A 83 7.50 -5.80 -14.71
CA PRO A 83 7.32 -7.21 -14.95
C PRO A 83 8.54 -7.66 -15.75
N GLU A 84 9.33 -8.59 -15.20
CA GLU A 84 10.39 -9.23 -15.96
C GLU A 84 9.75 -9.71 -17.27
N PRO A 85 10.33 -9.39 -18.45
CA PRO A 85 9.82 -9.93 -19.68
C PRO A 85 9.92 -11.45 -19.53
N ILE A 86 8.76 -12.11 -19.49
CA ILE A 86 8.67 -13.56 -19.54
C ILE A 86 9.45 -13.96 -20.78
N GLY A 87 10.66 -14.45 -20.58
CA GLY A 87 11.53 -14.95 -21.63
C GLY A 87 10.78 -16.09 -22.29
N ARG A 88 10.08 -15.80 -23.38
CA ARG A 88 9.66 -16.84 -24.32
C ARG A 88 10.95 -17.45 -24.83
N GLY A 89 11.25 -18.63 -24.29
CA GLY A 89 12.38 -19.44 -24.69
C GLY A 89 12.44 -19.48 -26.21
N ILE A 90 13.63 -19.21 -26.72
CA ILE A 90 13.99 -19.43 -28.11
C ILE A 90 13.79 -20.92 -28.36
N VAL A 91 12.71 -21.27 -29.05
CA VAL A 91 12.63 -22.58 -29.70
C VAL A 91 13.45 -22.42 -30.97
N GLU A 92 14.65 -23.00 -30.97
CA GLU A 92 15.44 -23.20 -32.17
C GLU A 92 14.64 -24.04 -33.16
N GLU A 93 14.31 -23.49 -34.31
CA GLU A 93 13.94 -24.26 -35.49
C GLU A 93 14.90 -23.86 -36.62
N ALA A 94 15.79 -24.78 -36.96
CA ALA A 94 16.85 -24.60 -37.94
C ALA A 94 16.37 -24.92 -39.36
N ALA A 95 17.07 -24.29 -40.33
CA ALA A 95 17.01 -24.42 -41.80
C ALA A 95 15.86 -23.62 -42.46
N ASN A 96 16.09 -22.72 -43.42
CA ASN A 96 16.98 -22.88 -44.57
C ASN A 96 17.13 -21.54 -45.35
N GLY A 97 18.33 -21.21 -45.84
CA GLY A 97 18.50 -20.53 -47.14
C GLY A 97 18.81 -19.03 -47.22
N ALA A 98 20.03 -18.74 -47.70
CA ALA A 98 20.55 -17.53 -48.40
C ALA A 98 20.88 -16.28 -47.54
N LYS A 99 22.16 -15.97 -47.26
CA LYS A 99 23.18 -15.24 -48.10
C LYS A 99 22.65 -13.84 -48.51
N GLU A 100 23.24 -12.68 -48.20
CA GLU A 100 24.62 -12.16 -48.28
C GLU A 100 24.82 -11.00 -47.26
N GLU A 101 25.97 -10.88 -46.57
CA GLU A 101 27.01 -9.81 -46.70
C GLU A 101 26.45 -8.39 -47.04
N GLU A 102 26.69 -7.33 -46.26
CA GLU A 102 27.97 -6.61 -46.15
C GLU A 102 27.98 -5.62 -44.93
N LYS A 103 29.18 -5.24 -44.48
CA LYS A 103 29.50 -4.46 -43.25
C LYS A 103 29.64 -2.94 -43.58
N PRO A 104 30.11 -2.06 -42.66
CA PRO A 104 29.49 -0.78 -42.26
C PRO A 104 30.12 0.48 -42.91
N VAL A 105 29.69 1.69 -42.54
CA VAL A 105 30.55 2.86 -42.15
C VAL A 105 29.74 4.17 -42.06
N ALA A 106 30.27 5.07 -41.24
CA ALA A 106 29.72 6.25 -40.59
C ALA A 106 29.49 7.52 -41.45
N ALA A 107 28.73 8.42 -40.82
CA ALA A 107 28.78 9.90 -40.82
C ALA A 107 29.44 10.63 -42.00
N SER A 108 28.67 11.54 -42.61
CA SER A 108 28.94 12.99 -42.69
C SER A 108 27.66 13.72 -43.11
#